data_AF-A0A7J7ZYT3-F1
#
_entry.id   AF-A0A7J7ZYT3-F1
#
_cell.length_a   1.000
_cell.length_b   1.000
_cell.length_c   1.000
_cell.angle_alpha   90.00
_cell.angle_beta   90.00
_cell.angle_gamma   90.00
#
_symmetry.space_group_name_H-M   'P 1'
#
loop_
_entity.id
_entity.type
_entity.pdbx_description
1 polymer ?
#
loop_
_entity_poly.entity_id
_entity_poly.type
_entity_poly.pdbx_seq_one_letter_code
_entity_poly.pdbx_strand_id
1 'polypeptide(L)'
;MSAKTDTEAKDMYYEALTAIETHLVNVSPGGLTYIAEWRGGNLDHKMGHLACFSGGMIALGAEDAEEDKRAHYRELAAQITKTCHESYDRSDTKLGPEAFWFNSGKEAVATQLSESYYILRPEVVESYMYLWRQTHNPIYREWGWEVVMALEKYCRTEAGFAGIQDVYSSIPNHDNKQQTFFLAETLKYLYLLFSEDDMLSLEDWVFNTEAHPLPVNHSDSAGRVGGQL
;
A
#
# COMPACT_ATOMS: atom_id res chain seq x y z
N MET A 1 5.86 13.35 -11.07
CA MET A 1 7.18 13.99 -10.82
C MET A 1 7.59 14.90 -11.99
N SER A 2 7.62 14.41 -13.22
CA SER A 2 7.95 15.19 -14.44
C SER A 2 6.82 16.12 -14.94
N ALA A 3 5.84 16.45 -14.09
CA ALA A 3 4.58 17.09 -14.54
C ALA A 3 3.93 16.39 -15.76
N LYS A 4 4.01 15.05 -15.80
CA LYS A 4 3.43 14.17 -16.83
C LYS A 4 4.05 14.33 -18.23
N THR A 5 5.26 14.88 -18.35
CA THR A 5 5.96 15.03 -19.64
C THR A 5 6.79 13.81 -20.03
N ASP A 6 7.14 12.94 -19.07
CA ASP A 6 7.89 11.71 -19.32
C ASP A 6 6.93 10.61 -19.82
N THR A 7 6.76 10.55 -21.15
CA THR A 7 5.87 9.59 -21.80
C THR A 7 6.43 8.17 -21.81
N GLU A 8 7.76 8.02 -21.84
CA GLU A 8 8.40 6.70 -21.79
C GLU A 8 8.11 6.01 -20.45
N ALA A 9 8.27 6.73 -19.33
CA ALA A 9 7.93 6.20 -18.02
C ALA A 9 6.43 5.87 -17.90
N LYS A 10 5.56 6.66 -18.53
CA LYS A 10 4.11 6.40 -18.57
C LYS A 10 3.81 5.10 -19.30
N ASP A 11 4.36 4.92 -20.49
CA ASP A 11 4.12 3.72 -21.30
C ASP A 11 4.67 2.47 -20.59
N MET A 12 5.88 2.54 -20.04
CA MET A 12 6.48 1.46 -19.25
C MET A 12 5.60 1.05 -18.05
N TYR A 13 5.02 2.03 -17.34
CA TYR A 13 4.14 1.76 -16.20
C TYR A 13 2.89 0.98 -16.61
N TYR A 14 2.18 1.43 -17.65
CA TYR A 14 0.93 0.79 -18.06
C TYR A 14 1.16 -0.55 -18.77
N GLU A 15 2.25 -0.71 -19.52
CA GLU A 15 2.65 -2.00 -20.09
C GLU A 15 2.95 -3.02 -18.99
N ALA A 16 3.72 -2.62 -17.97
CA ALA A 16 4.02 -3.48 -16.82
C ALA A 16 2.76 -3.83 -16.02
N LEU A 17 1.89 -2.86 -15.74
CA LEU A 17 0.63 -3.09 -15.03
C LEU A 17 -0.27 -4.08 -15.80
N THR A 18 -0.40 -3.92 -17.11
CA THR A 18 -1.17 -4.85 -17.95
C THR A 18 -0.63 -6.28 -17.86
N ALA A 19 0.70 -6.44 -17.86
CA ALA A 19 1.34 -7.76 -17.72
C ALA A 19 1.11 -8.35 -16.31
N ILE A 20 1.23 -7.53 -15.25
CA ILE A 20 0.95 -7.94 -13.86
C ILE A 20 -0.50 -8.41 -13.73
N GLU A 21 -1.46 -7.68 -14.30
CA GLU A 21 -2.86 -8.07 -14.27
C GLU A 21 -3.13 -9.38 -15.00
N THR A 22 -2.53 -9.53 -16.18
CA THR A 22 -2.72 -10.71 -17.03
C THR A 22 -2.13 -11.97 -16.38
N HIS A 23 -1.01 -11.84 -15.66
CA HIS A 23 -0.22 -12.98 -15.22
C HIS A 23 -0.21 -13.22 -13.72
N LEU A 24 -0.39 -12.20 -12.88
CA LEU A 24 -0.17 -12.28 -11.44
C LEU A 24 -1.44 -11.99 -10.63
N VAL A 25 -2.34 -11.12 -11.12
CA VAL A 25 -3.59 -10.82 -10.43
C VAL A 25 -4.53 -12.02 -10.51
N ASN A 26 -4.99 -12.48 -9.35
CA ASN A 26 -5.91 -13.59 -9.21
C ASN A 26 -6.99 -13.26 -8.16
N VAL A 27 -8.06 -14.05 -8.17
CA VAL A 27 -9.16 -13.95 -7.19
C VAL A 27 -9.26 -15.27 -6.43
N SER A 28 -9.30 -15.20 -5.10
CA SER A 28 -9.42 -16.36 -4.23
C SER A 28 -10.84 -16.96 -4.31
N PRO A 29 -11.07 -18.21 -3.86
CA PRO A 29 -12.41 -18.77 -3.74
C PRO A 29 -13.39 -17.91 -2.92
N GLY A 30 -12.90 -17.21 -1.90
CA GLY A 30 -13.64 -16.26 -1.06
C GLY A 30 -13.80 -14.87 -1.68
N GLY A 31 -13.29 -14.63 -2.89
CA GLY A 31 -13.48 -13.38 -3.63
C GLY A 31 -12.46 -12.28 -3.32
N LEU A 32 -11.30 -12.61 -2.75
CA LEU A 32 -10.22 -11.65 -2.51
C LEU A 32 -9.31 -11.55 -3.74
N THR A 33 -9.10 -10.33 -4.23
CA THR A 33 -8.16 -10.05 -5.34
C THR A 33 -6.75 -9.87 -4.78
N TYR A 34 -5.78 -10.63 -5.29
CA TYR A 34 -4.39 -10.58 -4.82
C TYR A 34 -3.40 -10.65 -5.99
N ILE A 35 -2.17 -10.18 -5.74
CA ILE A 35 -1.06 -10.30 -6.67
C ILE A 35 -0.19 -11.49 -6.23
N ALA A 36 -0.19 -12.57 -7.02
CA ALA A 36 0.60 -13.76 -6.78
C ALA A 36 2.09 -13.55 -7.13
N GLU A 37 2.96 -14.38 -6.56
CA GLU A 37 4.35 -14.49 -6.98
C GLU A 37 4.47 -15.42 -8.20
N TRP A 38 5.41 -15.13 -9.11
CA TRP A 38 5.73 -16.01 -10.23
C TRP A 38 7.09 -16.68 -10.04
N ARG A 39 7.14 -18.01 -10.13
CA ARG A 39 8.38 -18.79 -9.97
C ARG A 39 8.50 -19.83 -11.07
N GLY A 40 9.35 -19.54 -12.06
CA GLY A 40 9.78 -20.52 -13.06
C GLY A 40 8.63 -21.13 -13.87
N GLY A 41 7.62 -20.34 -14.22
CA GLY A 41 6.46 -20.78 -15.01
C GLY A 41 5.20 -21.07 -14.20
N ASN A 42 5.30 -21.14 -12.86
CA ASN A 42 4.17 -21.42 -11.99
C ASN A 42 3.85 -20.22 -11.10
N LEU A 43 2.56 -20.06 -10.81
CA LEU A 43 2.09 -19.13 -9.81
C LEU A 43 2.23 -19.73 -8.42
N ASP A 44 2.88 -18.98 -7.55
CA ASP A 44 2.86 -19.22 -6.12
C ASP A 44 1.79 -18.30 -5.53
N HIS A 45 0.70 -18.90 -5.03
CA HIS A 45 -0.50 -18.20 -4.54
C HIS A 45 -0.26 -17.60 -3.15
N LYS A 46 0.69 -16.67 -3.12
CA LYS A 46 1.27 -15.98 -2.00
C LYS A 46 1.39 -14.51 -2.35
N MET A 47 1.09 -13.64 -1.39
CA MET A 47 1.30 -12.20 -1.50
C MET A 47 2.04 -11.73 -0.24
N GLY A 48 3.07 -10.90 -0.43
CA GLY A 48 3.80 -10.27 0.67
C GLY A 48 3.12 -9.00 1.16
N HIS A 49 3.36 -8.62 2.40
CA HIS A 49 3.00 -7.30 2.94
C HIS A 49 3.54 -6.18 2.06
N LEU A 50 4.78 -6.34 1.58
CA LEU A 50 5.40 -5.42 0.63
C LEU A 50 4.48 -5.15 -0.58
N ALA A 51 3.88 -6.19 -1.18
CA ALA A 51 3.03 -6.03 -2.37
C ALA A 51 1.78 -5.18 -2.12
N CYS A 52 1.43 -4.89 -0.86
CA CYS A 52 0.31 -4.03 -0.52
C CYS A 52 0.50 -2.56 -0.94
N PHE A 53 1.73 -2.11 -1.23
CA PHE A 53 1.97 -0.76 -1.79
C PHE A 53 1.25 -0.58 -3.14
N SER A 54 1.03 -1.68 -3.86
CA SER A 54 0.44 -1.66 -5.20
C SER A 54 -0.99 -1.12 -5.21
N GLY A 55 -1.74 -1.22 -4.11
CA GLY A 55 -3.06 -0.61 -3.98
C GLY A 55 -3.00 0.90 -4.18
N GLY A 56 -2.14 1.59 -3.42
CA GLY A 56 -1.91 3.03 -3.54
C GLY A 56 -1.27 3.43 -4.86
N MET A 57 -0.33 2.62 -5.37
CA MET A 57 0.29 2.83 -6.69
C MET A 57 -0.75 2.84 -7.82
N ILE A 58 -1.62 1.81 -7.87
CA ILE A 58 -2.64 1.67 -8.91
C ILE A 58 -3.69 2.77 -8.77
N ALA A 59 -4.09 3.09 -7.52
CA ALA A 59 -4.98 4.21 -7.25
C ALA A 59 -4.40 5.52 -7.81
N LEU A 60 -3.13 5.82 -7.50
CA LEU A 60 -2.42 7.01 -8.00
C LEU A 60 -2.35 7.05 -9.52
N GLY A 61 -2.05 5.92 -10.16
CA GLY A 61 -2.02 5.82 -11.63
C GLY A 61 -3.38 5.98 -12.29
N ALA A 62 -4.48 5.59 -11.63
CA ALA A 62 -5.81 5.59 -12.23
C ALA A 62 -6.26 6.98 -12.72
N GLU A 63 -5.89 8.05 -12.04
CA GLU A 63 -6.23 9.43 -12.44
C GLU A 63 -5.63 9.82 -13.80
N ASP A 64 -4.50 9.22 -14.18
CA ASP A 64 -3.79 9.47 -15.45
C ASP A 64 -4.04 8.42 -16.53
N ALA A 65 -4.87 7.42 -16.21
CA ALA A 65 -5.21 6.34 -17.12
C ALA A 65 -6.19 6.80 -18.20
N GLU A 66 -6.24 6.03 -19.29
CA GLU A 66 -7.27 6.17 -20.32
C GLU A 66 -8.67 6.08 -19.70
N GLU A 67 -9.62 6.84 -20.24
CA GLU A 67 -10.96 7.00 -19.67
C GLU A 67 -11.68 5.67 -19.44
N ASP A 68 -11.53 4.73 -20.38
CA ASP A 68 -12.11 3.40 -20.34
C ASP A 68 -11.43 2.46 -19.32
N LYS A 69 -10.19 2.76 -18.90
CA LYS A 69 -9.44 1.98 -17.90
C LYS A 69 -9.47 2.58 -16.49
N ARG A 70 -9.78 3.88 -16.35
CA ARG A 70 -9.75 4.58 -15.05
C ARG A 70 -10.62 3.88 -14.00
N ALA A 71 -11.86 3.55 -14.34
CA ALA A 71 -12.78 2.89 -13.41
C ALA A 71 -12.27 1.50 -12.99
N HIS A 72 -11.69 0.76 -13.94
CA HIS A 72 -11.09 -0.55 -13.71
C HIS A 72 -9.91 -0.48 -12.74
N TYR A 73 -8.98 0.47 -12.92
CA TYR A 73 -7.86 0.64 -12.00
C TYR A 73 -8.26 1.11 -10.61
N ARG A 74 -9.26 2.00 -10.49
CA ARG A 74 -9.80 2.37 -9.18
C ARG A 74 -10.38 1.17 -8.43
N GLU A 75 -11.12 0.31 -9.14
CA GLU A 75 -11.67 -0.93 -8.56
C GLU A 75 -10.56 -1.90 -8.16
N LEU A 76 -9.58 -2.15 -9.05
CA LEU A 76 -8.45 -3.04 -8.77
C LEU A 76 -7.66 -2.58 -7.54
N ALA A 77 -7.37 -1.28 -7.44
CA ALA A 77 -6.70 -0.68 -6.30
C ALA A 77 -7.47 -0.91 -4.99
N ALA A 78 -8.79 -0.71 -5.01
CA ALA A 78 -9.65 -0.94 -3.85
C ALA A 78 -9.69 -2.42 -3.45
N GLN A 79 -9.78 -3.34 -4.41
CA GLN A 79 -9.83 -4.78 -4.15
C GLN A 79 -8.52 -5.33 -3.58
N ILE A 80 -7.36 -4.93 -4.14
CA ILE A 80 -6.05 -5.29 -3.61
C ILE A 80 -5.88 -4.76 -2.18
N THR A 81 -6.25 -3.50 -1.96
CA THR A 81 -6.15 -2.88 -0.63
C THR A 81 -7.07 -3.55 0.38
N LYS A 82 -8.27 -3.94 -0.02
CA LYS A 82 -9.18 -4.74 0.81
C LYS A 82 -8.55 -6.08 1.18
N THR A 83 -7.92 -6.79 0.24
CA THR A 83 -7.21 -8.04 0.54
C THR A 83 -6.07 -7.84 1.54
N CYS A 84 -5.34 -6.74 1.44
CA CYS A 84 -4.33 -6.37 2.41
C CYS A 84 -4.93 -6.04 3.79
N HIS A 85 -6.08 -5.38 3.84
CA HIS A 85 -6.83 -5.21 5.10
C HIS A 85 -7.29 -6.55 5.69
N GLU A 86 -7.78 -7.48 4.87
CA GLU A 86 -8.21 -8.80 5.32
C GLU A 86 -7.06 -9.60 5.95
N SER A 87 -5.81 -9.41 5.51
CA SER A 87 -4.66 -10.05 6.15
C SER A 87 -4.37 -9.51 7.55
N TYR A 88 -4.68 -8.23 7.78
CA TYR A 88 -4.66 -7.62 9.12
C TYR A 88 -5.83 -8.13 9.96
N ASP A 89 -7.05 -8.07 9.44
CA ASP A 89 -8.26 -8.42 10.19
C ASP A 89 -8.28 -9.89 10.63
N ARG A 90 -7.70 -10.79 9.83
CA ARG A 90 -7.61 -12.23 10.12
C ARG A 90 -6.51 -12.60 11.12
N SER A 91 -5.75 -11.64 11.63
CA SER A 91 -4.77 -11.85 12.69
C SER A 91 -5.35 -11.54 14.08
N ASP A 92 -4.79 -12.14 15.13
CA ASP A 92 -5.19 -11.86 16.52
C ASP A 92 -4.76 -10.45 16.97
N THR A 93 -3.66 -9.96 16.37
CA THR A 93 -3.09 -8.64 16.71
C THR A 93 -3.67 -7.50 15.89
N LYS A 94 -4.47 -7.77 14.85
CA LYS A 94 -4.92 -6.79 13.85
C LYS A 94 -3.77 -6.11 13.11
N LEU A 95 -2.66 -6.84 12.95
CA LEU A 95 -1.49 -6.47 12.15
C LEU A 95 -1.21 -7.61 11.16
N GLY A 96 -0.93 -7.27 9.90
CA GLY A 96 -0.72 -8.28 8.86
C GLY A 96 0.64 -8.99 8.96
N PRO A 97 0.73 -10.27 8.58
CA PRO A 97 2.01 -10.98 8.51
C PRO A 97 2.87 -10.48 7.33
N GLU A 98 4.18 -10.78 7.34
CA GLU A 98 5.10 -10.49 6.23
C GLU A 98 4.63 -11.10 4.90
N ALA A 99 4.02 -12.29 4.95
CA ALA A 99 3.37 -12.87 3.78
C ALA A 99 2.15 -13.72 4.14
N PHE A 100 1.22 -13.79 3.20
CA PHE A 100 -0.04 -14.50 3.35
C PHE A 100 -0.43 -15.24 2.06
N TRP A 101 -1.20 -16.32 2.24
CA TRP A 101 -1.44 -17.33 1.21
C TRP A 101 -2.92 -17.42 0.82
N PHE A 102 -3.17 -17.92 -0.40
CA PHE A 102 -4.49 -18.08 -1.01
C PHE A 102 -4.72 -19.51 -1.54
N ASN A 103 -4.11 -20.50 -0.89
CA ASN A 103 -4.19 -21.91 -1.28
C ASN A 103 -4.66 -22.79 -0.11
N SER A 104 -5.02 -24.03 -0.43
CA SER A 104 -5.33 -25.07 0.57
C SER A 104 -6.41 -24.67 1.60
N GLY A 105 -7.42 -23.91 1.19
CA GLY A 105 -8.51 -23.45 2.05
C GLY A 105 -8.13 -22.30 3.00
N LYS A 106 -6.93 -21.74 2.86
CA LYS A 106 -6.48 -20.54 3.56
C LYS A 106 -6.51 -19.35 2.61
N GLU A 107 -6.91 -18.21 3.13
CA GLU A 107 -6.94 -16.95 2.39
C GLU A 107 -6.46 -15.82 3.29
N ALA A 108 -5.54 -15.01 2.79
CA ALA A 108 -4.99 -13.85 3.50
C ALA A 108 -4.44 -14.17 4.91
N VAL A 109 -3.85 -15.36 5.09
CA VAL A 109 -3.14 -15.71 6.34
C VAL A 109 -1.78 -16.33 6.06
N ALA A 110 -0.83 -16.16 6.98
CA ALA A 110 0.45 -16.85 6.91
C ALA A 110 0.28 -18.35 7.12
N THR A 111 1.17 -19.15 6.50
CA THR A 111 1.18 -20.60 6.68
C THR A 111 2.37 -21.10 7.49
N GLN A 112 3.41 -20.28 7.60
CA GLN A 112 4.67 -20.59 8.27
C GLN A 112 4.98 -19.52 9.31
N LEU A 113 5.51 -19.94 10.47
CA LEU A 113 5.92 -19.02 11.53
C LEU A 113 6.96 -18.00 11.05
N SER A 114 7.85 -18.41 10.15
CA SER A 114 8.86 -17.53 9.53
C SER A 114 8.28 -16.41 8.68
N GLU A 115 6.98 -16.43 8.39
CA GLU A 115 6.27 -15.39 7.62
C GLU A 115 5.26 -14.62 8.48
N SER A 116 5.03 -15.05 9.73
CA SER A 116 3.98 -14.50 10.61
C SER A 116 4.37 -13.22 11.34
N TYR A 117 5.57 -12.70 11.13
CA TYR A 117 6.06 -11.52 11.83
C TYR A 117 5.53 -10.22 11.22
N TYR A 118 5.55 -9.14 12.01
CA TYR A 118 5.26 -7.78 11.55
C TYR A 118 6.34 -6.82 12.08
N ILE A 119 7.08 -6.18 11.17
CA ILE A 119 8.21 -5.30 11.51
C ILE A 119 7.90 -3.81 11.36
N LEU A 120 6.68 -3.39 11.71
CA LEU A 120 6.25 -1.97 11.67
C LEU A 120 6.12 -1.37 10.27
N ARG A 121 5.88 -2.23 9.27
CA ARG A 121 5.84 -1.89 7.85
C ARG A 121 4.71 -0.93 7.47
N PRO A 122 4.90 -0.07 6.45
CA PRO A 122 3.95 0.98 6.07
C PRO A 122 2.98 0.60 4.95
N GLU A 123 3.26 -0.42 4.13
CA GLU A 123 2.68 -0.47 2.76
C GLU A 123 1.15 -0.59 2.72
N VAL A 124 0.53 -1.12 3.77
CA VAL A 124 -0.94 -1.17 3.91
C VAL A 124 -1.52 0.22 4.24
N VAL A 125 -0.92 0.94 5.20
CA VAL A 125 -1.38 2.29 5.57
C VAL A 125 -1.03 3.33 4.50
N GLU A 126 0.04 3.10 3.72
CA GLU A 126 0.35 3.85 2.50
C GLU A 126 -0.82 3.77 1.51
N SER A 127 -1.28 2.56 1.19
CA SER A 127 -2.41 2.35 0.29
C SER A 127 -3.71 2.97 0.83
N TYR A 128 -3.97 2.88 2.14
CA TYR A 128 -5.11 3.56 2.75
C TYR A 128 -5.06 5.08 2.56
N MET A 129 -3.89 5.70 2.70
CA MET A 129 -3.71 7.14 2.52
C MET A 129 -4.08 7.57 1.09
N TYR A 130 -3.55 6.89 0.08
CA TYR A 130 -3.85 7.21 -1.32
C TYR A 130 -5.33 7.01 -1.65
N LEU A 131 -5.92 5.88 -1.23
CA LEU A 131 -7.33 5.60 -1.49
C LEU A 131 -8.27 6.54 -0.73
N TRP A 132 -7.93 6.95 0.49
CA TRP A 132 -8.67 7.99 1.21
C TRP A 132 -8.68 9.29 0.40
N ARG A 133 -7.52 9.82 0.01
CA ARG A 133 -7.44 11.11 -0.70
C ARG A 133 -8.17 11.13 -2.03
N GLN A 134 -8.20 9.99 -2.72
CA GLN A 134 -8.87 9.93 -4.02
C GLN A 134 -10.37 9.70 -3.94
N THR A 135 -10.84 8.97 -2.92
CA THR A 135 -12.24 8.52 -2.86
C THR A 135 -13.04 9.15 -1.75
N HIS A 136 -12.37 9.65 -0.71
CA HIS A 136 -12.96 10.08 0.56
C HIS A 136 -13.87 9.02 1.20
N ASN A 137 -13.66 7.75 0.89
CA ASN A 137 -14.42 6.68 1.52
C ASN A 137 -13.95 6.52 2.98
N PRO A 138 -14.83 6.72 3.98
CA PRO A 138 -14.45 6.72 5.40
C PRO A 138 -13.83 5.41 5.87
N ILE A 139 -14.09 4.29 5.16
CA ILE A 139 -13.55 2.98 5.52
C ILE A 139 -12.02 2.97 5.65
N TYR A 140 -11.30 3.74 4.81
CA TYR A 140 -9.84 3.78 4.85
C TYR A 140 -9.30 4.46 6.11
N ARG A 141 -10.02 5.45 6.65
CA ARG A 141 -9.70 6.07 7.94
C ARG A 141 -10.07 5.15 9.11
N GLU A 142 -11.17 4.42 9.01
CA GLU A 142 -11.56 3.40 10.00
C GLU A 142 -10.50 2.31 10.11
N TRP A 143 -10.09 1.73 8.97
CA TRP A 143 -9.00 0.74 8.92
C TRP A 143 -7.67 1.30 9.39
N GLY A 144 -7.30 2.53 9.02
CA GLY A 144 -6.10 3.18 9.53
C GLY A 144 -6.13 3.35 11.06
N TRP A 145 -7.30 3.62 11.64
CA TRP A 145 -7.46 3.75 13.08
C TRP A 145 -7.33 2.41 13.80
N GLU A 146 -7.83 1.32 13.21
CA GLU A 146 -7.59 -0.04 13.72
C GLU A 146 -6.09 -0.36 13.78
N VAL A 147 -5.32 0.03 12.75
CA VAL A 147 -3.86 -0.13 12.76
C VAL A 147 -3.20 0.68 13.88
N VAL A 148 -3.62 1.94 14.10
CA VAL A 148 -3.12 2.76 15.23
C VAL A 148 -3.35 2.05 16.56
N MET A 149 -4.57 1.55 16.79
CA MET A 149 -4.93 0.84 18.01
C MET A 149 -4.11 -0.45 18.19
N ALA A 150 -3.85 -1.18 17.11
CA ALA A 150 -3.05 -2.39 17.11
C ALA A 150 -1.56 -2.10 17.41
N LEU A 151 -0.99 -1.07 16.79
CA LEU A 151 0.38 -0.61 17.05
C LEU A 151 0.56 -0.22 18.52
N GLU A 152 -0.35 0.58 19.07
CA GLU A 152 -0.35 0.98 20.48
C GLU A 152 -0.45 -0.22 21.43
N LYS A 153 -1.27 -1.22 21.09
CA LYS A 153 -1.50 -2.38 21.94
C LYS A 153 -0.36 -3.39 21.92
N TYR A 154 0.18 -3.69 20.74
CA TYR A 154 1.06 -4.84 20.53
C TYR A 154 2.51 -4.47 20.20
N CYS A 155 2.76 -3.30 19.61
CA CYS A 155 4.10 -2.88 19.22
C CYS A 155 4.74 -1.89 20.19
N ARG A 156 3.95 -1.16 20.99
CA ARG A 156 4.46 -0.20 21.97
C ARG A 156 5.24 -0.90 23.08
N THR A 157 6.36 -0.29 23.45
CA THR A 157 7.22 -0.66 24.59
C THR A 157 7.41 0.56 25.50
N GLU A 158 8.14 0.41 26.61
CA GLU A 158 8.47 1.54 27.48
C GLU A 158 9.31 2.62 26.78
N ALA A 159 10.13 2.24 25.78
CA ALA A 159 11.13 3.11 25.15
C ALA A 159 10.79 3.52 23.70
N GLY A 160 9.71 2.99 23.11
CA GLY A 160 9.37 3.23 21.70
C GLY A 160 8.43 2.16 21.16
N PHE A 161 8.64 1.74 19.92
CA PHE A 161 7.90 0.67 19.24
C PHE A 161 8.86 -0.40 18.72
N ALA A 162 8.43 -1.66 18.78
CA ALA A 162 9.17 -2.79 18.24
C ALA A 162 8.28 -3.66 17.35
N GLY A 163 8.88 -4.31 16.36
CA GLY A 163 8.20 -5.34 15.59
C GLY A 163 7.80 -6.52 16.49
N ILE A 164 6.90 -7.36 15.98
CA ILE A 164 6.40 -8.55 16.67
C ILE A 164 6.68 -9.81 15.84
N GLN A 165 6.99 -10.92 16.50
CA GLN A 165 7.43 -12.16 15.84
C GLN A 165 6.29 -13.02 15.29
N ASP A 166 5.07 -12.88 15.83
CA ASP A 166 3.90 -13.66 15.43
C ASP A 166 2.62 -12.85 15.64
N VAL A 167 2.00 -12.41 14.55
CA VAL A 167 0.75 -11.64 14.55
C VAL A 167 -0.49 -12.45 14.97
N TYR A 168 -0.36 -13.77 15.08
CA TYR A 168 -1.42 -14.70 15.52
C TYR A 168 -1.29 -15.07 17.01
N SER A 169 -0.38 -14.42 17.74
CA SER A 169 -0.31 -14.53 19.20
C SER A 169 -0.99 -13.34 19.88
N SER A 170 -1.89 -13.62 20.82
CA SER A 170 -2.50 -12.59 21.69
C SER A 170 -1.51 -11.88 22.62
N ILE A 171 -0.32 -12.46 22.84
CA ILE A 171 0.79 -11.88 23.61
C ILE A 171 2.07 -12.12 22.80
N PRO A 172 2.33 -11.32 21.75
CA PRO A 172 3.46 -11.55 20.86
C PRO A 172 4.78 -11.13 21.51
N ASN A 173 5.86 -11.83 21.14
CA ASN A 173 7.22 -11.39 21.50
C ASN A 173 7.68 -10.27 20.58
N HIS A 174 8.30 -9.24 21.16
CA HIS A 174 8.94 -8.18 20.40
C HIS A 174 10.25 -8.65 19.76
N ASP A 175 10.56 -8.15 18.57
CA ASP A 175 11.83 -8.38 17.87
C ASP A 175 12.98 -7.48 18.35
N ASN A 176 12.67 -6.56 19.27
CA ASN A 176 13.56 -5.55 19.85
C ASN A 176 14.21 -4.62 18.81
N LYS A 177 13.48 -4.27 17.74
CA LYS A 177 13.93 -3.34 16.70
C LYS A 177 12.86 -2.32 16.37
N GLN A 178 13.22 -1.03 16.47
CA GLN A 178 12.44 0.05 15.88
C GLN A 178 13.03 0.40 14.52
N GLN A 179 12.33 0.02 13.46
CA GLN A 179 12.75 0.30 12.10
C GLN A 179 12.64 1.80 11.80
N THR A 180 13.56 2.35 11.00
CA THR A 180 13.55 3.78 10.64
C THR A 180 12.29 4.16 9.86
N PHE A 181 11.82 3.26 8.99
CA PHE A 181 10.60 3.45 8.21
C PHE A 181 9.33 3.52 9.06
N PHE A 182 9.33 3.05 10.31
CA PHE A 182 8.18 3.29 11.19
C PHE A 182 7.94 4.79 11.39
N LEU A 183 9.03 5.52 11.60
CA LEU A 183 9.00 6.98 11.78
C LEU A 183 8.84 7.70 10.44
N ALA A 184 9.58 7.27 9.42
CA ALA A 184 9.58 7.94 8.12
C ALA A 184 8.28 7.71 7.35
N GLU A 185 7.69 6.52 7.43
CA GLU A 185 6.60 6.09 6.56
C GLU A 185 5.34 5.81 7.34
N THR A 186 5.33 4.82 8.23
CA THR A 186 4.10 4.35 8.91
C THR A 186 3.41 5.48 9.66
N LEU A 187 4.13 6.22 10.50
CA LEU A 187 3.57 7.37 11.22
C LEU A 187 3.23 8.55 10.29
N LYS A 188 4.00 8.76 9.22
CA LYS A 188 3.72 9.86 8.27
C LYS A 188 2.45 9.60 7.47
N TYR A 189 2.29 8.40 6.92
CA TYR A 189 1.09 8.04 6.17
C TYR A 189 -0.15 8.01 7.07
N LEU A 190 -0.04 7.51 8.31
CA LEU A 190 -1.13 7.62 9.29
C LEU A 190 -1.47 9.08 9.60
N TYR A 191 -0.47 9.95 9.80
CA TYR A 191 -0.72 11.37 10.03
C TYR A 191 -1.41 12.03 8.83
N LEU A 192 -0.96 11.75 7.60
CA LEU A 192 -1.55 12.29 6.38
C LEU A 192 -2.96 11.74 6.10
N LEU A 193 -3.21 10.46 6.42
CA LEU A 193 -4.52 9.83 6.30
C LEU A 193 -5.58 10.57 7.14
N PHE A 194 -5.21 11.09 8.30
CA PHE A 194 -6.09 11.87 9.18
C PHE A 194 -5.96 13.39 9.03
N SER A 195 -5.17 13.87 8.07
CA SER A 195 -5.02 15.29 7.75
C SER A 195 -5.97 15.71 6.62
N GLU A 196 -6.08 17.03 6.41
CA GLU A 196 -6.70 17.59 5.21
C GLU A 196 -5.84 17.35 3.96
N ASP A 197 -6.47 17.37 2.79
CA ASP A 197 -5.85 17.00 1.51
C ASP A 197 -4.81 18.01 1.01
N ASP A 198 -4.89 19.27 1.47
CA ASP A 198 -3.94 20.33 1.12
C ASP A 198 -2.57 20.16 1.79
N MET A 199 -2.50 19.37 2.86
CA MET A 199 -1.24 19.02 3.51
C MET A 199 -0.45 18.02 2.65
N LEU A 200 0.62 18.48 1.98
CA LEU A 200 1.37 17.68 1.00
C LEU A 200 0.44 17.11 -0.09
N SER A 201 -0.27 18.00 -0.80
CA SER A 201 -1.15 17.63 -1.91
C SER A 201 -0.46 16.70 -2.93
N LEU A 202 -1.20 15.70 -3.42
CA LEU A 202 -0.72 14.78 -4.45
C LEU A 202 -0.53 15.44 -5.83
N GLU A 203 -1.02 16.68 -6.01
CA GLU A 203 -0.77 17.49 -7.21
C GLU A 203 0.64 18.10 -7.21
N ASP A 204 1.13 18.48 -6.03
CA ASP A 204 2.39 19.22 -5.86
C ASP A 204 3.55 18.33 -5.43
N TRP A 205 3.27 17.18 -4.82
CA TRP A 205 4.26 16.30 -4.21
C TRP A 205 4.14 14.86 -4.70
N VAL A 206 5.30 14.22 -4.93
CA VAL A 206 5.43 12.78 -5.15
C VAL A 206 6.29 12.22 -4.04
N PHE A 207 5.80 11.20 -3.34
CA PHE A 207 6.57 10.49 -2.34
C PHE A 207 7.56 9.55 -3.02
N ASN A 208 8.82 9.56 -2.57
CA ASN A 208 9.72 8.46 -2.89
C ASN A 208 9.30 7.19 -2.12
N THR A 209 9.99 6.07 -2.36
CA THR A 209 9.66 4.78 -1.75
C THR A 209 9.94 4.67 -0.24
N GLU A 210 10.41 5.74 0.42
CA GLU A 210 10.56 5.83 1.88
C GLU A 210 9.75 7.03 2.44
N ALA A 211 8.61 7.32 1.79
CA ALA A 211 7.69 8.40 2.09
C ALA A 211 8.31 9.81 2.18
N HIS A 212 9.43 10.09 1.55
CA HIS A 212 10.00 11.43 1.47
C HIS A 212 9.36 12.21 0.31
N PRO A 213 8.63 13.31 0.57
CA PRO A 213 7.96 14.07 -0.47
C PRO A 213 8.97 14.86 -1.30
N LEU A 214 8.87 14.72 -2.63
CA LEU A 214 9.64 15.45 -3.63
C LEU A 214 8.69 16.33 -4.44
N PRO A 215 9.05 17.59 -4.72
CA PRO A 215 8.17 18.49 -5.47
C PRO A 215 8.02 18.03 -6.92
N VAL A 216 6.83 18.20 -7.48
CA VAL A 216 6.59 18.02 -8.92
C VAL A 216 7.30 19.14 -9.68
N ASN A 217 8.02 18.77 -10.74
CA ASN A 217 8.75 19.74 -11.55
C ASN A 217 7.82 20.40 -12.58
N HIS A 218 7.31 21.59 -12.26
CA HIS A 218 6.51 22.42 -13.16
C HIS A 218 7.34 23.38 -14.03
N SER A 219 8.66 23.21 -14.12
CA SER A 219 9.53 24.14 -14.88
C SER A 219 9.12 24.30 -16.34
N ASP A 220 8.56 23.26 -16.96
CA ASP A 220 8.21 23.26 -18.37
C ASP A 220 6.81 23.83 -18.67
N SER A 221 5.94 23.96 -17.66
CA SER A 221 4.61 24.57 -17.82
C SER A 221 4.66 26.11 -17.70
N ALA A 222 5.67 26.67 -17.04
CA ALA A 222 5.86 28.13 -16.94
C ALA A 222 6.38 28.80 -18.23
N GLY A 223 6.96 28.03 -19.16
CA GLY A 223 7.55 28.55 -20.41
C GLY A 223 6.56 28.92 -21.52
N ARG A 224 5.25 28.68 -21.35
CA ARG A 224 4.24 28.90 -22.41
C ARG A 224 3.32 30.12 -22.19
N VAL A 225 3.45 30.86 -21.08
CA VAL A 225 2.59 32.03 -20.79
C VAL A 225 3.33 33.37 -20.94
N GLY A 226 4.62 33.36 -21.24
CA GLY A 226 5.47 34.57 -21.32
C GLY A 226 5.69 35.17 -22.70
N GLY A 227 4.72 35.08 -23.63
CA GLY A 227 4.92 35.55 -25.01
C GLY A 227 3.67 36.14 -25.65
N GLN A 228 3.35 37.38 -25.29
CA GLN A 228 2.78 38.46 -26.13
C GLN A 228 2.11 39.51 -25.24
N LEU A 229 2.81 40.63 -25.02
CA LEU A 229 2.31 42.00 -25.12
C LEU A 229 3.51 42.92 -25.43
#